data_AF-A0A6I6UHW2-F1
#
_entry.id   AF-A0A6I6UHW2-F1
#
_cell.length_a   1.000
_cell.length_b   1.000
_cell.length_c   1.000
_cell.angle_alpha   90.00
_cell.angle_beta   90.00
_cell.angle_gamma   90.00
#
_symmetry.space_group_name_H-M   'P 1'
#
loop_
_entity.id
_entity.type
_entity.pdbx_description
1 polymer ?
#
loop_
_entity_poly.entity_id
_entity_poly.type
_entity_poly.pdbx_seq_one_letter_code
_entity_poly.pdbx_strand_id
1 'polypeptide(L)'
;MEVFKKIVNLLNRLKQVFYSYDDEGFSTAEKEYIDRIKNANPYGIFVLIFGGISFAFGPQYVIFPIITLTVAFFTIWTFDKETEDNPWTFFLGTVLSLTGLYMHMVGAVHVLIL
;
A
#
# COMPACT_ATOMS: atom_id res chain seq x y z
N MET A 1 -16.22 -14.62 -3.74
CA MET A 1 -16.53 -14.35 -2.31
C MET A 1 -15.45 -14.90 -1.37
N GLU A 2 -15.00 -16.15 -1.52
CA GLU A 2 -13.92 -16.71 -0.66
C GLU A 2 -12.56 -16.03 -0.81
N VAL A 3 -12.15 -15.73 -2.05
CA VAL A 3 -10.86 -15.08 -2.32
C VAL A 3 -10.79 -13.70 -1.66
N PHE A 4 -11.85 -12.90 -1.76
CA PHE A 4 -11.96 -11.61 -1.10
C PHE A 4 -11.88 -11.75 0.43
N LYS A 5 -12.59 -12.71 1.02
CA LYS A 5 -12.49 -13.01 2.47
C LYS A 5 -11.06 -13.39 2.86
N LYS A 6 -10.34 -14.19 2.07
CA LYS A 6 -8.93 -14.54 2.31
C LYS A 6 -8.01 -13.31 2.26
N ILE A 7 -8.22 -12.41 1.29
CA ILE A 7 -7.47 -11.16 1.17
C ILE A 7 -7.71 -10.28 2.41
N VAL A 8 -8.98 -10.06 2.80
CA VAL A 8 -9.32 -9.28 4.00
C VAL A 8 -8.70 -9.90 5.25
N ASN A 9 -8.73 -11.23 5.39
CA ASN A 9 -8.16 -11.91 6.55
C ASN A 9 -6.62 -11.80 6.58
N LEU A 10 -5.96 -11.85 5.41
CA LEU A 10 -4.53 -11.60 5.28
C LEU A 10 -4.17 -10.18 5.70
N LEU A 11 -4.92 -9.18 5.21
CA LEU A 11 -4.73 -7.77 5.56
C LEU A 11 -4.94 -7.52 7.05
N ASN A 12 -5.93 -8.17 7.68
CA ASN A 12 -6.14 -8.08 9.13
C ASN A 12 -5.00 -8.71 9.94
N ARG A 13 -4.42 -9.83 9.48
CA ARG A 13 -3.24 -10.42 10.14
C ARG A 13 -2.01 -9.53 10.00
N LEU A 14 -1.82 -8.91 8.84
CA LEU A 14 -0.76 -7.92 8.64
C LEU A 14 -0.96 -6.72 9.57
N LYS A 15 -2.21 -6.23 9.72
CA LYS A 15 -2.54 -5.19 10.70
C LYS A 15 -2.06 -5.60 12.11
N GLN A 16 -2.35 -6.82 12.54
CA GLN A 16 -1.94 -7.28 13.87
C GLN A 16 -0.42 -7.31 14.06
N VAL A 17 0.34 -7.73 13.03
CA VAL A 17 1.82 -7.73 13.05
C VAL A 17 2.39 -6.32 13.05
N PHE A 18 1.83 -5.40 12.27
CA PHE A 18 2.29 -4.01 12.20
C PHE A 18 1.94 -3.22 13.47
N TYR A 19 0.86 -3.58 14.16
CA TYR A 19 0.43 -2.92 15.40
C TYR A 19 1.00 -3.56 16.68
N SER A 20 1.51 -4.80 16.63
CA SER A 20 2.16 -5.43 17.77
C SER A 20 3.62 -4.99 17.83
N TYR A 21 3.87 -3.85 18.47
CA TYR A 21 5.22 -3.44 18.83
C TYR A 21 5.46 -3.71 20.31
N ASP A 22 6.58 -4.37 20.63
CA ASP A 22 6.95 -4.71 22.00
C ASP A 22 7.59 -3.48 22.66
N ASP A 23 6.92 -2.96 23.69
CA ASP A 23 7.22 -1.67 24.30
C ASP A 23 8.17 -1.79 25.50
N GLU A 24 8.63 -3.00 25.82
CA GLU A 24 9.47 -3.32 27.00
C GLU A 24 10.87 -2.67 26.96
N GLY A 25 11.27 -2.01 25.87
CA GLY A 25 12.58 -1.34 25.73
C GLY A 25 12.55 0.19 25.64
N PHE A 26 11.38 0.84 25.62
CA PHE A 26 11.27 2.27 25.35
C PHE A 26 11.12 3.11 26.61
N SER A 27 11.80 4.26 26.65
CA SER A 27 11.52 5.29 27.64
C SER A 27 10.12 5.88 27.42
N THR A 28 9.54 6.48 28.45
CA THR A 28 8.19 7.07 28.39
C THR A 28 8.05 8.14 27.31
N ALA A 29 9.11 8.92 27.08
CA ALA A 29 9.14 9.95 26.03
C ALA A 29 9.15 9.36 24.62
N GLU A 30 9.83 8.22 24.43
CA GLU A 30 9.84 7.52 23.14
C GLU A 30 8.48 6.88 22.86
N LYS A 31 7.83 6.29 23.87
CA LYS A 31 6.46 5.77 23.74
C LYS A 31 5.48 6.88 23.33
N GLU A 32 5.49 8.01 24.04
CA GLU A 32 4.65 9.16 23.67
C GLU A 32 4.94 9.71 22.26
N TYR A 33 6.19 9.64 21.80
CA TYR A 33 6.53 10.06 20.44
C TYR A 33 6.00 9.07 19.40
N ILE A 34 6.20 7.77 19.61
CA ILE A 34 5.73 6.71 18.71
C ILE A 34 4.21 6.71 18.63
N ASP A 35 3.50 6.85 19.75
CA ASP A 35 2.03 6.89 19.79
C ASP A 35 1.44 8.11 19.05
N ARG A 36 2.23 9.17 18.84
CA ARG A 36 1.84 10.33 18.01
C ARG A 36 1.97 10.06 16.52
N ILE A 37 2.74 9.04 16.11
CA ILE A 37 2.90 8.69 14.70
C ILE A 37 1.64 7.98 14.23
N LYS A 38 0.98 8.55 13.22
CA LYS A 38 -0.20 7.93 12.61
C LYS A 38 0.15 6.57 12.04
N ASN A 39 -0.68 5.58 12.34
CA ASN A 39 -0.52 4.24 11.84
C ASN A 39 -0.69 4.19 10.32
N ALA A 40 -0.09 3.18 9.68
CA ALA A 40 -0.26 2.98 8.25
C ALA A 40 -1.51 2.14 7.98
N ASN A 41 -2.36 2.60 7.05
CA ASN A 41 -3.52 1.83 6.62
C ASN A 41 -3.06 0.55 5.88
N PRO A 42 -3.51 -0.66 6.27
CA PRO A 42 -3.13 -1.91 5.60
C PRO A 42 -3.45 -1.94 4.10
N TYR A 43 -4.57 -1.34 3.66
CA TYR A 43 -4.90 -1.18 2.25
C TYR A 43 -3.95 -0.21 1.56
N GLY A 44 -3.53 0.86 2.23
CA GLY A 44 -2.50 1.78 1.73
C GLY A 44 -1.15 1.10 1.54
N ILE A 45 -0.74 0.25 2.48
CA ILE A 45 0.48 -0.58 2.33
C ILE A 45 0.34 -1.54 1.14
N PHE A 46 -0.81 -2.20 1.00
CA PHE A 46 -1.07 -3.08 -0.14
C PHE A 46 -0.97 -2.33 -1.47
N VAL A 47 -1.64 -1.18 -1.59
CA VAL A 47 -1.59 -0.32 -2.77
C VAL A 47 -0.17 0.18 -3.04
N LEU A 48 0.63 0.46 -2.00
CA LEU A 48 2.04 0.82 -2.15
C LEU A 48 2.88 -0.29 -2.77
N ILE A 49 2.80 -1.50 -2.22
CA ILE A 49 3.58 -2.66 -2.69
C ILE A 49 3.20 -3.00 -4.13
N PHE A 50 1.90 -3.14 -4.40
CA PHE A 50 1.42 -3.45 -5.75
C PHE A 50 1.58 -2.29 -6.72
N GLY A 51 1.61 -1.05 -6.23
CA GLY A 51 2.00 0.14 -6.97
C GLY A 51 3.44 0.06 -7.45
N GLY A 52 4.37 -0.34 -6.58
CA GLY A 52 5.76 -0.61 -6.95
C GLY A 52 5.90 -1.72 -7.99
N ILE A 53 5.17 -2.83 -7.82
CA ILE A 53 5.12 -3.92 -8.82
C ILE A 53 4.56 -3.40 -10.16
N SER A 54 3.52 -2.59 -10.10
CA SER A 54 2.91 -1.98 -11.29
C SER A 54 3.85 -1.01 -11.99
N PHE A 55 4.65 -0.24 -11.25
CA PHE A 55 5.69 0.60 -11.85
C PHE A 55 6.74 -0.24 -12.55
N ALA A 56 7.33 -1.22 -11.86
CA ALA A 56 8.43 -2.03 -12.39
C ALA A 56 8.01 -2.93 -13.58
N PHE A 57 6.84 -3.55 -13.51
CA PHE A 57 6.41 -4.57 -14.47
C PHE A 57 5.18 -4.18 -15.30
N GLY A 58 4.41 -3.17 -14.87
CA GLY A 58 3.23 -2.68 -15.59
C GLY A 58 3.49 -2.20 -17.02
N PRO A 59 4.65 -1.64 -17.38
CA PRO A 59 4.98 -1.33 -18.77
C PRO A 59 4.85 -2.53 -19.71
N GLN A 60 5.23 -3.73 -19.24
CA GLN A 60 5.14 -4.98 -20.00
C GLN A 60 3.82 -5.74 -19.74
N TYR A 61 3.33 -5.67 -18.50
CA TYR A 61 2.17 -6.41 -18.03
C TYR A 61 1.12 -5.45 -17.45
N VAL A 62 0.35 -4.81 -18.33
CA VAL A 62 -0.65 -3.78 -18.01
C VAL A 62 -1.72 -4.23 -16.99
N ILE A 63 -1.91 -5.53 -16.81
CA ILE A 63 -2.85 -6.08 -15.84
C ILE A 63 -2.50 -5.68 -14.39
N PHE A 64 -1.21 -5.54 -14.05
CA PHE A 64 -0.79 -5.12 -12.70
C PHE A 64 -1.27 -3.71 -12.35
N PRO A 65 -0.99 -2.67 -13.17
CA PRO A 65 -1.50 -1.34 -12.87
C PRO A 65 -3.02 -1.27 -12.86
N ILE A 66 -3.71 -1.95 -13.79
CA ILE A 66 -5.19 -1.95 -13.82
C ILE A 66 -5.77 -2.51 -12.52
N ILE A 67 -5.29 -3.67 -12.06
CA ILE A 67 -5.76 -4.28 -10.81
C ILE A 67 -5.45 -3.38 -9.61
N THR A 68 -4.22 -2.85 -9.54
CA THR A 68 -3.79 -2.00 -8.43
C THR A 68 -4.61 -0.73 -8.33
N LEU A 69 -4.85 -0.05 -9.45
CA LEU A 69 -5.69 1.16 -9.50
C LEU A 69 -7.15 0.84 -9.17
N THR A 70 -7.64 -0.33 -9.57
CA THR A 70 -9.00 -0.78 -9.22
C THR A 70 -9.12 -0.97 -7.71
N VAL A 71 -8.16 -1.67 -7.09
CA VAL A 71 -8.11 -1.84 -5.63
C VAL A 71 -8.00 -0.48 -4.93
N ALA A 72 -7.10 0.39 -5.40
CA ALA A 72 -6.97 1.74 -4.87
C ALA A 72 -8.30 2.51 -4.98
N PHE A 73 -8.99 2.48 -6.12
CA PHE A 73 -10.27 3.17 -6.27
C PHE A 73 -11.35 2.67 -5.29
N PHE A 74 -11.46 1.36 -5.07
CA PHE A 74 -12.45 0.80 -4.14
C PHE A 74 -12.09 0.98 -2.67
N THR A 75 -10.80 1.06 -2.34
CA THR A 75 -10.33 1.11 -0.95
C THR A 75 -10.03 2.52 -0.45
N ILE A 76 -9.97 3.53 -1.33
CA ILE A 76 -9.67 4.91 -0.92
C ILE A 76 -10.69 5.47 0.08
N TRP A 77 -11.94 5.00 0.00
CA TRP A 77 -13.03 5.40 0.90
C TRP A 77 -12.99 4.69 2.25
N THR A 78 -12.17 3.63 2.40
CA THR A 78 -11.98 2.92 3.68
C THR A 78 -11.02 3.64 4.62
N PHE A 79 -10.46 4.75 4.17
CA PHE A 79 -9.55 5.58 4.93
C PHE A 79 -10.33 6.44 5.93
N ASP A 80 -10.07 6.27 7.21
CA ASP A 80 -10.58 7.19 8.23
C ASP A 80 -9.64 8.42 8.30
N LYS A 81 -10.12 9.54 7.75
CA LYS A 81 -9.41 10.81 7.71
C LYS A 81 -9.25 11.46 9.08
N GLU A 82 -10.14 11.16 10.02
CA GLU A 82 -10.23 11.89 11.28
C GLU A 82 -9.35 11.30 12.37
N THR A 83 -9.12 9.99 12.39
CA THR A 83 -8.55 9.33 13.58
C THR A 83 -7.14 8.75 13.39
N GLU A 84 -6.81 7.93 12.40
CA GLU A 84 -5.65 7.02 12.61
C GLU A 84 -4.70 6.74 11.44
N ASP A 85 -5.09 6.99 10.20
CA ASP A 85 -4.34 6.42 9.07
C ASP A 85 -3.45 7.44 8.33
N ASN A 86 -2.24 7.02 7.95
CA ASN A 86 -1.34 7.75 7.06
C ASN A 86 -1.74 7.51 5.58
N PRO A 87 -2.15 8.55 4.83
CA PRO A 87 -2.61 8.39 3.45
C PRO A 87 -1.47 8.29 2.42
N TRP A 88 -0.23 8.59 2.82
CA TRP A 88 0.91 8.66 1.91
C TRP A 88 1.19 7.34 1.22
N THR A 89 1.06 6.21 1.92
CA THR A 89 1.26 4.87 1.33
C THR A 89 0.31 4.64 0.16
N PHE A 90 -0.95 5.07 0.31
CA PHE A 90 -1.96 4.98 -0.71
C PHE A 90 -1.65 5.84 -1.93
N PHE A 91 -1.34 7.12 -1.71
CA PHE A 91 -1.03 8.07 -2.78
C PHE A 91 0.22 7.64 -3.55
N LEU A 92 1.29 7.27 -2.84
CA LEU A 92 2.53 6.82 -3.46
C LEU A 92 2.30 5.57 -4.32
N GLY A 93 1.59 4.57 -3.79
CA GLY A 93 1.25 3.37 -4.55
C GLY A 93 0.41 3.65 -5.80
N THR A 94 -0.57 4.54 -5.68
CA THR A 94 -1.41 4.96 -6.80
C THR A 94 -0.59 5.67 -7.88
N VAL A 95 0.28 6.61 -7.50
CA VAL A 95 1.16 7.33 -8.43
C VAL A 95 2.13 6.39 -9.14
N LEU A 96 2.74 5.44 -8.41
CA LEU A 96 3.61 4.43 -9.01
C LEU A 96 2.85 3.57 -10.03
N SER A 97 1.63 3.16 -9.68
CA SER A 97 0.77 2.39 -10.58
C SER A 97 0.37 3.16 -11.83
N LEU A 98 -0.03 4.43 -11.68
CA LEU A 98 -0.31 5.33 -12.80
C LEU A 98 0.91 5.53 -13.70
N THR A 99 2.11 5.63 -13.11
CA THR A 99 3.36 5.78 -13.86
C THR A 99 3.65 4.54 -14.69
N GLY A 100 3.51 3.34 -14.12
CA GLY A 100 3.66 2.08 -14.87
C GLY A 100 2.63 1.94 -16.01
N LEU A 101 1.38 2.36 -15.79
CA LEU A 101 0.36 2.39 -16.83
C LEU A 101 0.69 3.40 -17.93
N TYR A 102 1.15 4.59 -17.56
CA TYR A 102 1.55 5.62 -18.51
C TYR A 102 2.71 5.14 -19.39
N MET A 103 3.74 4.55 -18.78
CA MET A 103 4.87 3.96 -19.48
C MET A 103 4.42 2.89 -20.50
N HIS A 104 3.47 2.03 -20.14
CA HIS A 104 2.85 1.08 -21.07
C HIS A 104 2.24 1.78 -22.29
N MET A 105 1.44 2.84 -22.05
CA MET A 105 0.76 3.58 -23.14
C MET A 105 1.72 4.27 -24.10
N VAL A 106 2.85 4.80 -23.61
CA VAL A 106 3.86 5.48 -24.44
C VAL A 106 4.93 4.54 -25.00
N GLY A 107 4.83 3.23 -24.71
CA GLY A 107 5.81 2.24 -25.14
C GLY A 107 7.17 2.33 -24.44
N ALA A 108 7.26 3.03 -23.31
CA ALA A 108 8.48 3.09 -22.50
C ALA A 108 8.56 1.84 -21.63
N VAL A 109 9.70 1.14 -21.65
CA VAL A 109 9.92 -0.07 -20.85
C VAL A 109 11.11 0.11 -19.92
N HIS A 110 11.05 -0.49 -18.74
CA HIS A 110 12.23 -0.63 -17.90
C HIS A 110 13.18 -1.65 -18.51
N VAL A 111 14.43 -1.27 -18.76
CA VAL A 111 15.50 -2.22 -19.04
C VAL A 111 16.00 -2.75 -17.71
N LEU A 112 15.35 -3.81 -17.21
CA LEU A 112 15.83 -4.55 -16.05
C LEU A 112 16.98 -5.45 -16.51
N ILE A 113 18.22 -5.07 -16.18
CA ILE A 113 19.35 -5.98 -16.30
C ILE A 113 19.19 -6.99 -15.15
N LEU A 114 18.85 -8.23 -15.52
CA LEU A 114 18.72 -9.38 -14.61
C LEU A 114 20.10 -9.99 -14.33
#